data_AF-A0A439IAP1-F1
#
_entry.id   AF-A0A439IAP1-F1
#
_cell.length_a   1.000
_cell.length_b   1.000
_cell.length_c   1.000
_cell.angle_alpha   90.00
_cell.angle_beta   90.00
_cell.angle_gamma   90.00
#
_symmetry.space_group_name_H-M   'P 1'
#
loop_
_entity.id
_entity.type
_entity.pdbx_description
1 polymer ?
#
loop_
_entity_poly.entity_id
_entity_poly.type
_entity_poly.pdbx_seq_one_letter_code
_entity_poly.pdbx_strand_id
1 'polypeptide(L)'
;MEGAMSAASWWGSLLAWEQELAALKARVGRVLPRRELRETGADFLDGLLSGIERKTGWLMAEQSGAERPYRMQSLLGRSHWDADRLRDEVRDYVVEALGDEDGVLIVDETGFVKKGDRSAGVARQYSGTAGRIENSQIGVFLAYASRYGQALVDRRLYLPESWTKDRARCAKASIPETVEFATKPKMARHGRGCARCRRPMRLRSWRRCLRGRQ
;
A
#
# COMPACT_ATOMS: atom_id res chain seq x y z
N MET A 1 -28.73 -10.67 28.61
CA MET A 1 -28.99 -10.53 27.16
C MET A 1 -28.10 -9.41 26.65
N GLU A 2 -26.86 -9.74 26.28
CA GLU A 2 -25.98 -8.86 25.50
C GLU A 2 -24.87 -9.77 24.93
N GLY A 3 -25.13 -10.28 23.73
CA GLY A 3 -24.20 -11.11 22.99
C GLY A 3 -23.15 -10.23 22.33
N ALA A 4 -21.88 -10.46 22.67
CA ALA A 4 -20.76 -9.90 21.95
C ALA A 4 -20.85 -10.32 20.48
N MET A 5 -21.18 -9.37 19.60
CA MET A 5 -21.20 -9.57 18.15
C MET A 5 -19.78 -9.82 17.64
N SER A 6 -19.54 -11.02 17.10
CA SER A 6 -18.30 -11.39 16.42
C SER A 6 -18.30 -10.91 14.97
N ALA A 7 -17.13 -10.55 14.44
CA ALA A 7 -16.92 -10.21 13.02
C ALA A 7 -17.45 -11.29 12.04
N ALA A 8 -17.62 -12.53 12.52
CA ALA A 8 -18.20 -13.63 11.76
C ALA A 8 -19.67 -13.38 11.31
N SER A 9 -20.46 -12.56 12.02
CA SER A 9 -21.85 -12.29 11.64
C SER A 9 -22.00 -11.31 10.48
N TRP A 10 -20.93 -10.58 10.15
CA TRP A 10 -20.91 -9.58 9.07
C TRP A 10 -20.38 -10.15 7.73
N TRP A 11 -19.65 -11.27 7.74
CA TRP A 11 -18.94 -11.79 6.55
C TRP A 11 -19.42 -13.14 6.00
N GLY A 12 -20.41 -13.81 6.59
CA GLY A 12 -20.98 -15.05 6.03
C GLY A 12 -19.99 -16.21 5.95
N SER A 13 -19.83 -16.96 7.05
CA SER A 13 -18.98 -18.17 7.17
C SER A 13 -17.46 -17.96 6.95
N LEU A 14 -16.65 -18.63 7.76
CA LEU A 14 -15.17 -18.62 7.63
C LEU A 14 -14.69 -19.14 6.25
N LEU A 15 -15.42 -20.09 5.67
CA LEU A 15 -15.10 -20.69 4.35
C LEU A 15 -15.15 -19.67 3.21
N ALA A 16 -16.07 -18.70 3.25
CA ALA A 16 -16.13 -17.66 2.23
C ALA A 16 -14.92 -16.72 2.31
N TRP A 17 -14.50 -16.38 3.53
CA TRP A 17 -13.35 -15.49 3.73
C TRP A 17 -12.02 -16.11 3.30
N GLU A 18 -11.80 -17.40 3.60
CA GLU A 18 -10.58 -18.11 3.17
C GLU A 18 -10.47 -18.17 1.64
N GLN A 19 -11.60 -18.39 0.94
CA GLN A 19 -11.65 -18.40 -0.53
C GLN A 19 -11.36 -17.02 -1.11
N GLU A 20 -11.97 -15.97 -0.56
CA GLU A 20 -11.72 -14.58 -0.98
C GLU A 20 -10.26 -14.18 -0.74
N LEU A 21 -9.68 -14.55 0.41
CA LEU A 21 -8.27 -14.28 0.69
C LEU A 21 -7.35 -15.05 -0.26
N ALA A 22 -7.66 -16.31 -0.58
CA ALA A 22 -6.91 -17.10 -1.55
C ALA A 22 -6.98 -16.48 -2.96
N ALA A 23 -8.16 -16.01 -3.38
CA ALA A 23 -8.34 -15.31 -4.65
C ALA A 23 -7.53 -14.00 -4.70
N LEU A 24 -7.54 -13.22 -3.61
CA LEU A 24 -6.73 -12.00 -3.49
C LEU A 24 -5.23 -12.30 -3.56
N LYS A 25 -4.75 -13.33 -2.84
CA LYS A 25 -3.35 -13.78 -2.89
C LYS A 25 -2.95 -14.20 -4.31
N ALA A 26 -3.81 -14.93 -5.01
CA ALA A 26 -3.57 -15.33 -6.40
C ALA A 26 -3.46 -14.12 -7.34
N ARG A 27 -4.31 -13.09 -7.14
CA ARG A 27 -4.26 -11.84 -7.90
C ARG A 27 -2.96 -11.07 -7.63
N VAL A 28 -2.62 -10.85 -6.36
CA VAL A 28 -1.36 -10.20 -5.94
C VAL A 28 -0.14 -10.97 -6.48
N GLY A 29 -0.21 -12.30 -6.47
CA GLY A 29 0.84 -13.18 -6.98
C GLY A 29 1.16 -12.99 -8.46
N ARG A 30 0.28 -12.40 -9.28
CA ARG A 30 0.56 -12.07 -10.69
C ARG A 30 1.69 -11.06 -10.86
N VAL A 31 1.91 -10.21 -9.86
CA VAL A 31 2.99 -9.20 -9.86
C VAL A 31 4.33 -9.80 -9.39
N LEU A 32 4.29 -10.97 -8.77
CA LEU A 32 5.46 -11.67 -8.26
C LEU A 32 5.91 -12.70 -9.32
N PRO A 33 7.07 -12.49 -9.97
CA PRO A 33 7.44 -13.28 -11.16
C PRO A 33 7.78 -14.74 -10.83
N ARG A 34 8.39 -15.00 -9.68
CA ARG A 34 8.87 -16.33 -9.26
C ARG A 34 7.86 -17.03 -8.37
N ARG A 35 7.73 -18.34 -8.50
CA ARG A 35 6.81 -19.16 -7.70
C ARG A 35 7.11 -19.03 -6.21
N GLU A 36 8.36 -19.13 -5.82
CA GLU A 36 8.82 -19.04 -4.42
C GLU A 36 8.51 -17.65 -3.83
N LEU A 37 8.53 -16.61 -4.67
CA LEU A 37 8.18 -15.26 -4.26
C LEU A 37 6.67 -15.10 -4.06
N ARG A 38 5.85 -15.76 -4.88
CA ARG A 38 4.38 -15.80 -4.69
C ARG A 38 4.00 -16.49 -3.38
N GLU A 39 4.63 -17.63 -3.10
CA GLU A 39 4.45 -18.36 -1.84
C GLU A 39 4.84 -17.47 -0.65
N THR A 40 6.04 -16.88 -0.69
CA THR A 40 6.50 -15.96 0.36
C THR A 40 5.58 -14.72 0.50
N GLY A 41 5.04 -14.22 -0.60
CA GLY A 41 4.09 -13.11 -0.59
C GLY A 41 2.74 -13.47 0.04
N ALA A 42 2.25 -14.69 -0.20
CA ALA A 42 1.07 -15.22 0.46
C ALA A 42 1.29 -15.38 1.97
N ASP A 43 2.42 -15.97 2.36
CA ASP A 43 2.84 -16.11 3.76
C ASP A 43 2.98 -14.76 4.46
N PHE A 44 3.49 -13.75 3.75
CA PHE A 44 3.60 -12.39 4.26
C PHE A 44 2.22 -11.79 4.56
N LEU A 45 1.23 -12.00 3.68
CA LEU A 45 -0.15 -11.54 3.89
C LEU A 45 -0.78 -12.26 5.09
N ASP A 46 -0.55 -13.55 5.26
CA ASP A 46 -0.99 -14.29 6.45
C ASP A 46 -0.33 -13.77 7.73
N GLY A 47 0.98 -13.50 7.67
CA GLY A 47 1.72 -12.88 8.76
C GLY A 47 1.15 -11.52 9.17
N LEU A 48 0.74 -10.70 8.20
CA LEU A 48 0.08 -9.41 8.47
C LEU A 48 -1.30 -9.58 9.13
N LEU A 49 -2.10 -10.53 8.66
CA LEU A 49 -3.47 -10.78 9.15
C LEU A 49 -3.52 -11.61 10.45
N SER A 50 -2.41 -12.23 10.83
CA SER A 50 -2.30 -13.03 12.05
C SER A 50 -2.44 -12.20 13.34
N GLY A 51 -2.60 -12.88 14.48
CA GLY A 51 -2.65 -12.27 15.80
C GLY A 51 -1.29 -11.83 16.37
N ILE A 52 -0.18 -11.95 15.63
CA ILE A 52 1.15 -11.57 16.15
C ILE A 52 1.17 -10.08 16.51
N GLU A 53 1.59 -9.77 17.74
CA GLU A 53 1.69 -8.40 18.27
C GLU A 53 2.63 -7.50 17.45
N ARG A 54 3.80 -8.02 17.03
CA ARG A 54 4.79 -7.29 16.23
C ARG A 54 5.03 -7.94 14.87
N LYS A 55 4.74 -7.21 13.80
CA LYS A 55 4.93 -7.64 12.40
C LYS A 55 6.38 -7.50 11.94
N THR A 56 7.32 -8.17 12.61
CA THR A 56 8.72 -8.23 12.17
C THR A 56 8.91 -9.38 11.18
N GLY A 57 9.88 -9.25 10.26
CA GLY A 57 10.16 -10.32 9.29
C GLY A 57 10.58 -11.65 9.93
N TRP A 58 11.08 -11.61 11.18
CA TRP A 58 11.37 -12.82 11.95
C TRP A 58 10.08 -13.49 12.45
N LEU A 59 9.26 -12.74 13.19
CA LEU A 59 8.03 -13.27 13.78
C LEU A 59 7.02 -13.70 12.70
N MET A 60 6.92 -12.96 11.59
CA MET A 60 6.06 -13.36 10.48
C MET A 60 6.54 -14.64 9.80
N ALA A 61 7.87 -14.86 9.71
CA ALA A 61 8.41 -16.09 9.15
C ALA A 61 8.17 -17.29 10.08
N GLU A 62 8.31 -17.09 11.39
CA GLU A 62 8.00 -18.11 12.39
C GLU A 62 6.51 -18.49 12.36
N GLN A 63 5.63 -17.50 12.28
CA GLN A 63 4.19 -17.73 12.14
C GLN A 63 3.82 -18.50 10.87
N SER A 64 4.55 -18.27 9.77
CA SER A 64 4.33 -18.99 8.52
C SER A 64 5.01 -20.36 8.48
N GLY A 65 5.58 -20.83 9.61
CA GLY A 65 6.28 -22.12 9.71
C GLY A 65 7.62 -22.17 8.96
N ALA A 66 8.20 -21.02 8.59
CA ALA A 66 9.49 -20.98 7.94
C ALA A 66 10.63 -21.12 8.96
N GLU A 67 11.56 -22.05 8.70
CA GLU A 67 12.74 -22.28 9.57
C GLU A 67 13.65 -21.05 9.71
N ARG A 68 13.65 -20.15 8.71
CA ARG A 68 14.55 -19.00 8.64
C ARG A 68 13.82 -17.76 8.09
N PRO A 69 14.16 -16.55 8.57
CA PRO A 69 13.48 -15.32 8.18
C PRO A 69 13.85 -14.81 6.78
N TYR A 70 14.85 -15.41 6.13
CA TYR A 70 15.51 -14.83 4.97
C TYR A 70 14.58 -14.63 3.78
N ARG A 71 13.63 -15.55 3.56
CA ARG A 71 12.64 -15.41 2.49
C ARG A 71 11.74 -14.19 2.74
N MET A 72 11.21 -14.08 3.96
CA MET A 72 10.34 -12.97 4.39
C MET A 72 11.05 -11.61 4.30
N GLN A 73 12.31 -11.54 4.74
CA GLN A 73 13.12 -10.32 4.65
C GLN A 73 13.51 -9.98 3.21
N SER A 74 13.80 -11.00 2.39
CA SER A 74 14.13 -10.83 0.98
C SER A 74 12.97 -10.27 0.18
N LEU A 75 11.73 -10.64 0.49
CA LEU A 75 10.52 -10.13 -0.17
C LEU A 75 10.50 -8.59 -0.18
N LEU A 76 10.79 -7.96 0.97
CA LEU A 76 10.75 -6.49 1.09
C LEU A 76 12.05 -5.78 0.70
N GLY A 77 13.20 -6.46 0.78
CA GLY A 77 14.50 -5.80 0.67
C GLY A 77 15.35 -6.16 -0.55
N ARG A 78 15.30 -7.41 -1.03
CA ARG A 78 16.25 -7.94 -2.03
C ARG A 78 15.59 -8.50 -3.28
N SER A 79 14.30 -8.84 -3.20
CA SER A 79 13.55 -9.40 -4.32
C SER A 79 13.11 -8.32 -5.29
N HIS A 80 13.18 -8.62 -6.59
CA HIS A 80 12.72 -7.71 -7.63
C HIS A 80 11.26 -7.99 -7.97
N TRP A 81 10.38 -7.06 -7.60
CA TRP A 81 8.98 -7.00 -8.00
C TRP A 81 8.55 -5.54 -8.06
N ASP A 82 7.51 -5.27 -8.85
CA ASP A 82 7.07 -3.91 -9.14
C ASP A 82 5.96 -3.49 -8.17
N ALA A 83 6.32 -2.60 -7.24
CA ALA A 83 5.40 -2.14 -6.22
C ALA A 83 4.34 -1.16 -6.74
N ASP A 84 4.55 -0.55 -7.91
CA ASP A 84 3.54 0.24 -8.63
C ASP A 84 2.52 -0.68 -9.32
N ARG A 85 2.97 -1.79 -9.92
CA ARG A 85 2.05 -2.81 -10.46
C ARG A 85 1.21 -3.46 -9.37
N LEU A 86 1.79 -3.74 -8.20
CA LEU A 86 1.01 -4.27 -7.07
C LEU A 86 -0.08 -3.30 -6.62
N ARG A 87 0.24 -2.00 -6.55
CA ARG A 87 -0.78 -0.97 -6.27
C ARG A 87 -1.88 -1.00 -7.32
N ASP A 88 -1.53 -1.10 -8.61
CA ASP A 88 -2.53 -1.08 -9.68
C ASP A 88 -3.46 -2.31 -9.60
N GLU A 89 -2.94 -3.50 -9.29
CA GLU A 89 -3.75 -4.70 -9.03
C GLU A 89 -4.69 -4.54 -7.82
N VAL A 90 -4.19 -3.97 -6.71
CA VAL A 90 -5.02 -3.70 -5.52
C VAL A 90 -6.11 -2.68 -5.85
N ARG A 91 -5.79 -1.65 -6.64
CA ARG A 91 -6.78 -0.67 -7.05
C ARG A 91 -7.88 -1.29 -7.89
N ASP A 92 -7.52 -2.11 -8.88
CA ASP A 92 -8.49 -2.77 -9.74
C ASP A 92 -9.40 -3.69 -8.90
N TYR A 93 -8.84 -4.43 -7.95
CA TYR A 93 -9.61 -5.23 -6.98
C TYR A 93 -10.58 -4.38 -6.15
N VAL A 94 -10.11 -3.28 -5.56
CA VAL A 94 -10.95 -2.37 -4.76
C VAL A 94 -12.10 -1.82 -5.57
N VAL A 95 -11.90 -1.58 -6.86
CA VAL A 95 -12.89 -0.93 -7.72
C VAL A 95 -13.91 -1.89 -8.26
N GLU A 96 -13.50 -3.13 -8.54
CA GLU A 96 -14.42 -4.21 -8.82
C GLU A 96 -15.36 -4.46 -7.63
N ALA A 97 -14.84 -4.39 -6.39
CA ALA A 97 -15.63 -4.64 -5.18
C ALA A 97 -16.44 -3.44 -4.68
N LEU A 98 -15.85 -2.23 -4.69
CA LEU A 98 -16.40 -1.03 -4.02
C LEU A 98 -16.82 0.08 -5.00
N GLY A 99 -16.72 -0.15 -6.32
CA GLY A 99 -16.93 0.87 -7.34
C GLY A 99 -18.35 1.44 -7.37
N ASP A 100 -18.50 2.71 -7.01
CA ASP A 100 -19.77 3.42 -6.90
C ASP A 100 -19.69 4.79 -7.61
N GLU A 101 -20.82 5.31 -8.09
CA GLU A 101 -20.86 6.62 -8.75
C GLU A 101 -20.66 7.77 -7.76
N ASP A 102 -21.07 7.56 -6.51
CA ASP A 102 -20.94 8.52 -5.40
C ASP A 102 -19.66 8.26 -4.56
N GLY A 103 -18.78 7.38 -5.05
CA GLY A 103 -17.50 7.09 -4.40
C GLY A 103 -16.56 8.31 -4.38
N VAL A 104 -15.84 8.48 -3.28
CA VAL A 104 -14.93 9.61 -3.04
C VAL A 104 -13.49 9.14 -2.90
N LEU A 105 -12.57 10.03 -3.26
CA LEU A 105 -11.14 9.87 -3.03
C LEU A 105 -10.72 10.75 -1.87
N ILE A 106 -10.13 10.13 -0.85
CA ILE A 106 -9.65 10.79 0.36
C ILE A 106 -8.14 10.76 0.31
N VAL A 107 -7.54 11.94 0.46
CA VAL A 107 -6.10 12.11 0.51
C VAL A 107 -5.74 12.40 1.96
N ASP A 108 -4.84 11.59 2.50
CA ASP A 108 -4.33 11.80 3.85
C ASP A 108 -2.83 11.54 3.92
N GLU A 109 -2.20 12.10 4.93
CA GLU A 109 -0.78 11.97 5.20
C GLU A 109 -0.56 11.26 6.52
N THR A 110 0.36 10.32 6.53
CA THR A 110 0.73 9.59 7.75
C THR A 110 2.23 9.70 7.97
N GLY A 111 2.58 10.12 9.18
CA GLY A 111 3.96 10.19 9.63
C GLY A 111 4.41 8.89 10.28
N PHE A 112 5.61 8.46 9.90
CA PHE A 112 6.32 7.32 10.46
C PHE A 112 7.57 7.84 11.14
N VAL A 113 7.57 7.88 12.48
CA VAL A 113 8.73 8.33 13.26
C VAL A 113 9.92 7.41 13.01
N LYS A 114 11.09 8.00 12.80
CA LYS A 114 12.34 7.29 12.52
C LYS A 114 13.47 7.76 13.42
N LYS A 115 14.32 6.81 13.80
CA LYS A 115 15.63 7.08 14.39
C LYS A 115 16.68 7.10 13.27
N GLY A 116 17.48 8.16 13.20
CA GLY A 116 18.53 8.34 12.18
C GLY A 116 18.07 9.03 10.89
N ASP A 117 18.99 9.20 9.94
CA ASP A 117 18.86 10.06 8.76
C ASP A 117 18.92 9.30 7.41
N ARG A 118 19.18 8.00 7.43
CA ARG A 118 19.38 7.16 6.23
C ARG A 118 18.10 6.75 5.51
N SER A 119 16.96 6.78 6.19
CA SER A 119 15.69 6.34 5.60
C SER A 119 15.18 7.36 4.58
N ALA A 120 14.79 6.93 3.38
CA ALA A 120 14.34 7.79 2.29
C ALA A 120 13.31 8.85 2.73
N GLY A 121 13.52 10.13 2.45
CA GLY A 121 12.57 11.19 2.80
C GLY A 121 12.45 11.50 4.30
N VAL A 122 13.30 10.92 5.16
CA VAL A 122 13.28 11.24 6.59
C VAL A 122 13.83 12.65 6.84
N ALA A 123 13.06 13.46 7.55
CA ALA A 123 13.47 14.79 7.99
C ALA A 123 12.67 15.21 9.22
N ARG A 124 13.08 16.30 9.88
CA ARG A 124 12.27 16.94 10.93
C ARG A 124 11.07 17.61 10.28
N GLN A 125 9.88 17.07 10.52
CA GLN A 125 8.63 17.47 9.90
C GLN A 125 7.49 17.29 10.90
N TYR A 126 6.39 18.03 10.74
CA TYR A 126 5.19 17.75 11.51
C TYR A 126 4.66 16.35 11.17
N SER A 127 4.49 15.51 12.18
CA SER A 127 3.90 14.19 12.05
C SER A 127 2.55 14.18 12.76
N GLY A 128 1.46 14.00 12.01
CA GLY A 128 0.11 13.93 12.58
C GLY A 128 -0.03 12.83 13.63
N THR A 129 0.61 11.68 13.42
CA THR A 129 0.60 10.54 14.36
C THR A 129 1.36 10.81 15.66
N ALA A 130 2.35 11.69 15.64
CA ALA A 130 3.11 12.08 16.83
C ALA A 130 2.61 13.40 17.46
N GLY A 131 1.73 14.14 16.75
CA GLY A 131 1.21 15.44 17.18
C GLY A 131 2.25 16.57 17.23
N ARG A 132 3.47 16.35 16.72
CA ARG A 132 4.60 17.28 16.86
C ARG A 132 5.59 17.21 15.70
N ILE A 133 6.52 18.16 15.67
CA ILE A 133 7.65 18.13 14.74
C ILE A 133 8.70 17.14 15.27
N GLU A 134 8.91 16.07 14.51
CA GLU A 134 9.88 15.03 14.83
C GLU A 134 10.51 14.46 13.57
N ASN A 135 11.63 13.76 13.71
CA ASN A 135 12.29 13.11 12.60
C ASN A 135 11.41 11.96 12.07
N SER A 136 10.79 12.18 10.92
CA SER A 136 9.74 11.31 10.40
C SER A 136 9.84 11.19 8.88
N GLN A 137 9.43 10.03 8.37
CA GLN A 137 9.02 9.87 6.98
C GLN A 137 7.53 10.19 6.87
N ILE A 138 7.13 10.83 5.78
CA ILE A 138 5.71 11.14 5.54
C ILE A 138 5.27 10.36 4.31
N GLY A 139 4.28 9.49 4.48
CA GLY A 139 3.57 8.87 3.37
C GLY A 139 2.33 9.69 3.05
N VAL A 140 2.09 9.96 1.77
CA VAL A 140 0.84 10.50 1.24
C VAL A 140 0.06 9.32 0.67
N PHE A 141 -1.13 9.09 1.20
CA PHE A 141 -1.99 7.96 0.89
C PHE A 141 -3.26 8.44 0.19
N LEU A 142 -3.76 7.60 -0.71
CA LEU A 142 -5.05 7.79 -1.35
C LEU A 142 -5.95 6.64 -0.93
N ALA A 143 -7.03 6.95 -0.22
CA ALA A 143 -8.11 6.01 0.05
C ALA A 143 -9.27 6.25 -0.92
N TYR A 144 -9.93 5.17 -1.30
CA TYR A 144 -11.23 5.22 -1.97
C TYR A 144 -12.29 4.77 -0.98
N ALA A 145 -13.39 5.52 -0.89
CA ALA A 145 -14.51 5.22 -0.01
C ALA A 145 -15.83 5.31 -0.77
N SER A 146 -16.76 4.42 -0.46
CA SER A 146 -18.12 4.37 -1.00
C SER A 146 -19.07 3.80 0.05
N ARG A 147 -20.37 3.69 -0.29
CA ARG A 147 -21.34 2.97 0.55
C ARG A 147 -21.01 1.49 0.78
N TYR A 148 -20.13 0.90 -0.03
CA TYR A 148 -19.72 -0.51 0.09
C TYR A 148 -18.51 -0.70 1.01
N GLY A 149 -17.83 0.38 1.40
CA GLY A 149 -16.63 0.34 2.25
C GLY A 149 -15.52 1.24 1.75
N GLN A 150 -14.32 1.02 2.28
CA GLN A 150 -13.14 1.82 1.97
C GLN A 150 -11.86 0.99 1.89
N ALA A 151 -10.90 1.45 1.07
CA ALA A 151 -9.59 0.83 0.96
C ALA A 151 -8.52 1.82 0.46
N LEU A 152 -7.25 1.55 0.77
CA LEU A 152 -6.11 2.29 0.23
C LEU A 152 -5.82 1.86 -1.21
N VAL A 153 -5.72 2.83 -2.12
CA VAL A 153 -5.58 2.62 -3.57
C VAL A 153 -4.36 3.30 -4.21
N ASP A 154 -3.66 4.16 -3.46
CA ASP A 154 -2.35 4.70 -3.85
C ASP A 154 -1.53 5.06 -2.61
N ARG A 155 -0.21 5.09 -2.79
CA ARG A 155 0.76 5.48 -1.76
C ARG A 155 1.93 6.17 -2.42
N ARG A 156 2.42 7.24 -1.80
CA ARG A 156 3.66 7.93 -2.21
C ARG A 156 4.46 8.35 -1.00
N LEU A 157 5.78 8.28 -1.12
CA LEU A 157 6.67 8.89 -0.14
C LEU A 157 6.79 10.39 -0.45
N TYR A 158 6.50 11.23 0.53
CA TYR A 158 6.82 12.66 0.45
C TYR A 158 8.32 12.84 0.63
N LEU A 159 8.97 13.47 -0.36
CA LEU A 159 10.38 13.83 -0.30
C LEU A 159 10.49 15.34 -0.02
N PRO A 160 11.01 15.73 1.15
CA PRO A 160 11.24 17.14 1.47
C PRO A 160 12.24 17.77 0.51
N GLU A 161 12.19 19.09 0.35
CA GLU A 161 13.09 19.81 -0.55
C GLU A 161 14.58 19.59 -0.22
N SER A 162 14.90 19.41 1.08
CA SER A 162 16.24 19.08 1.56
C SER A 162 16.78 17.75 1.04
N TRP A 163 15.90 16.79 0.70
CA TRP A 163 16.30 15.54 0.06
C TRP A 163 16.55 15.73 -1.43
N THR A 164 15.63 16.40 -2.13
CA THR A 164 15.75 16.59 -3.59
C THR A 164 16.93 17.49 -3.98
N LYS A 165 17.39 18.34 -3.06
CA LYS A 165 18.62 19.16 -3.19
C LYS A 165 19.91 18.37 -2.94
N ASP A 166 19.84 17.19 -2.32
CA ASP A 166 20.99 16.32 -2.04
C ASP A 166 20.89 15.02 -2.87
N ARG A 167 21.45 15.05 -4.08
CA ARG A 167 21.40 13.91 -5.01
C ARG A 167 22.26 12.73 -4.55
N ALA A 168 23.36 12.98 -3.85
CA ALA A 168 24.18 11.91 -3.29
C ALA A 168 23.42 11.11 -2.22
N ARG A 169 22.65 11.80 -1.37
CA ARG A 169 21.77 11.16 -0.38
C ARG A 169 20.61 10.43 -1.04
N CYS A 170 20.00 11.01 -2.08
CA CYS A 170 18.97 10.34 -2.87
C CYS A 170 19.47 9.02 -3.47
N ALA A 171 20.66 9.03 -4.09
CA ALA A 171 21.26 7.84 -4.70
C ALA A 171 21.50 6.71 -3.68
N LYS A 172 22.01 7.05 -2.47
CA LYS A 172 22.19 6.07 -1.38
C LYS A 172 20.89 5.42 -0.91
N ALA A 173 19.76 6.09 -1.08
CA ALA A 173 18.42 5.60 -0.75
C ALA A 173 17.66 5.04 -1.97
N SER A 174 18.35 4.86 -3.11
CA SER A 174 17.78 4.38 -4.37
C SER A 174 16.61 5.23 -4.91
N ILE A 175 16.65 6.54 -4.64
CA ILE A 175 15.67 7.50 -5.19
C ILE A 175 16.14 7.92 -6.59
N PRO A 176 15.32 7.75 -7.65
CA PRO A 176 15.68 8.16 -8.99
C PRO A 176 15.91 9.67 -9.12
N GLU A 177 16.85 10.08 -9.98
CA GLU A 177 17.17 11.50 -10.22
C GLU A 177 16.01 12.32 -10.77
N THR A 178 15.08 11.65 -11.48
CA THR A 178 13.87 12.24 -12.04
C THR A 178 12.85 12.67 -10.99
N VAL A 179 13.04 12.28 -9.73
CA VAL A 179 12.15 12.69 -8.64
C VAL A 179 12.52 14.11 -8.19
N GLU A 180 11.57 15.01 -8.36
CA GLU A 180 11.64 16.41 -7.95
C GLU A 180 10.76 16.70 -6.74
N PHE A 181 10.98 17.87 -6.12
CA PHE A 181 10.14 18.33 -5.03
C PHE A 181 8.72 18.58 -5.51
N ALA A 182 7.75 18.04 -4.77
CA ALA A 182 6.34 18.30 -4.99
C ALA A 182 5.66 18.52 -3.65
N THR A 183 4.88 19.59 -3.55
CA THR A 183 4.03 19.81 -2.38
C THR A 183 3.00 18.68 -2.27
N LYS A 184 2.55 18.39 -1.05
CA LYS A 184 1.58 17.30 -0.82
C LYS A 184 0.29 17.46 -1.63
N PRO A 185 -0.32 18.67 -1.77
CA PRO A 185 -1.45 18.87 -2.68
C PRO A 185 -1.11 18.61 -4.14
N LYS A 186 0.11 18.95 -4.60
CA LYS A 186 0.58 18.60 -5.94
C LYS A 186 0.69 17.09 -6.10
N MET A 187 1.27 16.39 -5.12
CA MET A 187 1.37 14.93 -5.13
C MET A 187 0.00 14.25 -5.18
N ALA A 188 -0.98 14.77 -4.44
CA ALA A 188 -2.36 14.28 -4.43
C ALA A 188 -2.99 14.35 -5.83
N ARG A 189 -2.84 15.49 -6.53
CA ARG A 189 -3.33 15.68 -7.90
C ARG A 189 -2.65 14.78 -8.92
N HIS A 190 -1.37 14.47 -8.69
CA HIS A 190 -0.57 13.62 -9.56
C HIS A 190 -0.60 12.14 -9.15
N GLY A 191 -1.26 11.79 -8.03
CA GLY A 191 -1.59 10.42 -7.66
C GLY A 191 -2.10 9.75 -8.91
N ARG A 192 -1.41 8.69 -9.36
CA ARG A 192 -1.65 8.16 -10.70
C ARG A 192 -3.00 7.49 -10.61
N GLY A 193 -4.12 8.17 -10.79
CA GLY A 193 -5.38 7.53 -11.16
C GLY A 193 -5.11 6.72 -12.42
N CYS A 194 -5.63 5.48 -12.50
CA CYS A 194 -5.48 4.49 -13.57
C CYS A 194 -4.52 4.92 -14.71
N ALA A 195 -3.40 4.20 -14.91
CA ALA A 195 -2.32 4.53 -15.87
C ALA A 195 -2.78 4.92 -17.30
N ARG A 196 -4.03 4.63 -17.67
CA ARG A 196 -4.69 4.98 -18.92
C ARG A 196 -5.27 6.41 -18.99
N CYS A 197 -5.40 7.15 -17.90
CA CYS A 197 -6.02 8.49 -17.89
C CYS A 197 -5.14 9.54 -17.18
N ARG A 198 -4.27 10.22 -17.94
CA ARG A 198 -3.45 11.35 -17.48
C ARG A 198 -4.19 12.71 -17.53
N ARG A 199 -5.49 12.76 -17.24
CA ARG A 199 -6.27 14.02 -17.19
C ARG A 199 -7.01 14.17 -15.86
N PRO A 200 -7.26 15.40 -15.37
CA PRO A 200 -8.07 15.63 -14.18
C PRO A 200 -9.48 15.07 -14.43
N MET A 201 -9.88 14.04 -13.67
CA MET A 201 -11.02 13.19 -14.02
C MET A 201 -12.27 13.46 -13.19
N ARG A 202 -13.40 13.64 -13.88
CA ARG A 202 -14.75 13.37 -13.38
C ARG A 202 -15.06 11.88 -13.56
N LEU A 203 -15.73 11.26 -12.59
CA LEU A 203 -16.04 9.81 -12.46
C LEU A 203 -16.55 9.09 -13.73
N ARG A 204 -17.23 9.78 -14.67
CA ARG A 204 -17.75 9.16 -15.92
C ARG A 204 -16.65 8.60 -16.84
N SER A 205 -15.44 9.16 -16.83
CA SER A 205 -14.34 8.66 -17.68
C SER A 205 -13.76 7.33 -17.19
N TRP A 206 -13.92 7.04 -15.90
CA TRP A 206 -13.28 5.90 -15.25
C TRP A 206 -14.01 4.59 -15.54
N ARG A 207 -15.35 4.58 -15.46
CA ARG A 207 -16.19 3.42 -15.88
C ARG A 207 -16.08 3.10 -17.39
N ARG A 208 -15.85 4.10 -18.25
CA ARG A 208 -15.63 3.91 -19.70
C ARG A 208 -14.28 3.24 -20.01
N CYS A 209 -13.27 3.52 -19.20
CA CYS A 209 -11.93 2.97 -19.33
C CYS A 209 -11.89 1.45 -19.04
N LEU A 210 -12.75 0.99 -18.12
CA LEU A 210 -12.85 -0.42 -17.69
C LEU A 210 -13.71 -1.28 -18.63
N ARG A 211 -14.75 -0.71 -19.27
CA ARG A 211 -15.63 -1.46 -20.21
C ARG A 211 -15.10 -1.60 -21.63
N GLY A 212 -13.98 -0.93 -21.98
CA GLY A 212 -13.38 -0.97 -23.32
C GLY A 212 -12.45 -2.16 -23.57
N ARG A 213 -12.90 -3.38 -23.25
CA ARG A 213 -12.37 -4.65 -23.77
C ARG A 213 -13.50 -5.36 -24.52
N GLN A 214 -13.86 -4.83 -25.67
CA GLN A 214 -14.31 -5.60 -26.83
C GLN A 214 -13.53 -5.06 -28.02
#